data_AF-A0A1G5S0Q4-F1
#
_entry.id   AF-A0A1G5S0Q4-F1
#
_cell.length_a   1.000
_cell.length_b   1.000
_cell.length_c   1.000
_cell.angle_alpha   90.00
_cell.angle_beta   90.00
_cell.angle_gamma   90.00
#
_symmetry.space_group_name_H-M   'P 1'
#
loop_
_entity.id
_entity.type
_entity.pdbx_description
1 polymer ?
#
loop_
_entity_poly.entity_id
_entity_poly.type
_entity_poly.pdbx_seq_one_letter_code
_entity_poly.pdbx_strand_id
1 'polypeptide(L)'
;MAVKKTSTTKKTAGHKKAVKSSAVVQYGNIEFSEEACLKKAQSGFKKQFKGQELESINIYIKPEESKIYFVANTDCVGSVDL
;
A
#
# COMPACT_ATOMS: atom_id res chain seq x y z
N MET A 1 -11.33 35.24 52.16
CA MET A 1 -10.51 34.04 51.91
C MET A 1 -11.43 32.86 51.66
N ALA A 2 -11.40 32.25 50.47
CA ALA A 2 -11.94 30.92 50.24
C ALA A 2 -11.24 30.31 49.02
N VAL A 3 -10.31 29.40 49.31
CA VAL A 3 -9.59 28.58 48.34
C VAL A 3 -10.54 27.52 47.75
N LYS A 4 -10.56 27.36 46.42
CA LYS A 4 -11.16 26.18 45.79
C LYS A 4 -10.14 25.48 44.91
N LYS A 5 -9.69 24.33 45.40
CA LYS A 5 -8.79 23.38 44.76
C LYS A 5 -9.51 22.62 43.63
N THR A 6 -8.74 22.41 42.56
CA THR A 6 -8.65 21.21 41.70
C THR A 6 -9.90 20.71 40.97
N SER A 7 -9.81 20.66 39.64
CA SER A 7 -10.06 19.42 38.89
C SER A 7 -9.48 19.54 37.48
N THR A 8 -8.31 18.94 37.31
CA THR A 8 -7.72 18.57 36.03
C THR A 8 -8.73 17.75 35.25
N THR A 9 -9.42 18.38 34.30
CA THR A 9 -10.27 17.66 33.36
C THR A 9 -9.35 16.95 32.37
N LYS A 10 -9.08 15.68 32.68
CA LYS A 10 -8.40 14.72 31.81
C LYS A 10 -9.22 14.63 30.53
N LYS A 11 -8.79 15.35 29.49
CA LYS A 11 -9.33 15.24 28.14
C LYS A 11 -9.02 13.82 27.68
N THR A 12 -9.94 12.90 27.90
CA THR A 12 -9.96 11.59 27.28
C THR A 12 -9.97 11.84 25.78
N ALA A 13 -8.78 11.79 25.18
CA ALA A 13 -8.62 11.68 23.75
C ALA A 13 -9.38 10.43 23.36
N GLY A 14 -10.59 10.62 22.84
CA GLY A 14 -11.42 9.55 22.34
C GLY A 14 -10.55 8.67 21.48
N HIS A 15 -10.51 7.37 21.81
CA HIS A 15 -10.01 6.35 20.92
C HIS A 15 -10.75 6.55 19.60
N LYS A 16 -10.12 7.26 18.65
CA LYS A 16 -10.53 7.24 17.26
C LYS A 16 -10.31 5.81 16.85
N LYS A 17 -11.40 5.03 16.88
CA LYS A 17 -11.50 3.70 16.33
C LYS A 17 -10.75 3.74 15.00
N ALA A 18 -9.61 3.06 14.92
CA ALA A 18 -8.81 3.01 13.71
C ALA A 18 -9.76 2.54 12.61
N VAL A 19 -10.08 3.45 11.68
CA VAL A 19 -10.92 3.14 10.55
C VAL A 19 -10.12 2.13 9.74
N LYS A 20 -10.50 0.85 9.82
CA LYS A 20 -10.03 -0.19 8.91
C LYS A 20 -10.57 0.19 7.53
N SER A 21 -9.79 1.01 6.84
CA SER A 21 -10.00 1.40 5.46
C SER A 21 -9.33 0.32 4.61
N SER A 22 -10.10 -0.28 3.71
CA SER A 22 -9.61 -1.26 2.76
C SER A 22 -9.91 -0.71 1.38
N ALA A 23 -8.89 -0.66 0.53
CA ALA A 23 -8.99 -0.18 -0.84
C ALA A 23 -8.80 -1.37 -1.77
N VAL A 24 -9.80 -1.60 -2.61
CA VAL A 24 -9.78 -2.62 -3.66
C VAL A 24 -10.05 -1.94 -4.99
N VAL A 25 -9.28 -2.30 -6.00
CA VAL A 25 -9.45 -1.85 -7.38
C VAL A 25 -10.22 -2.93 -8.10
N GLN A 26 -11.36 -2.56 -8.68
CA GLN A 26 -12.20 -3.46 -9.47
C GLN A 26 -12.23 -2.95 -10.91
N TYR A 27 -11.98 -3.85 -11.85
CA TYR A 27 -12.01 -3.56 -13.28
C TYR A 27 -12.78 -4.67 -14.01
N GLY A 28 -14.01 -4.40 -14.45
CA GLY A 28 -14.86 -5.43 -15.05
C GLY A 28 -15.15 -6.56 -14.06
N ASN A 29 -14.62 -7.75 -14.34
CA ASN A 29 -14.81 -8.98 -13.53
C ASN A 29 -13.60 -9.33 -12.64
N ILE A 30 -12.57 -8.49 -12.59
CA ILE A 30 -11.36 -8.70 -11.79
C ILE A 30 -11.30 -7.70 -10.64
N GLU A 31 -10.91 -8.20 -9.48
CA GLU A 31 -10.74 -7.49 -8.21
C GLU A 31 -9.30 -7.69 -7.73
N PHE A 32 -8.61 -6.61 -7.40
CA PHE A 32 -7.26 -6.67 -6.86
C PHE A 32 -7.02 -5.51 -5.89
N SER A 33 -6.34 -5.79 -4.79
CA SER A 33 -5.90 -4.75 -3.84
C SER A 33 -4.62 -4.10 -4.33
N GLU A 34 -4.44 -2.80 -4.07
CA GLU A 34 -3.19 -2.09 -4.37
C GLU A 34 -1.98 -2.80 -3.72
N GLU A 35 -2.14 -3.24 -2.47
CA GLU A 35 -1.14 -4.01 -1.73
C GLU A 35 -0.79 -5.34 -2.41
N ALA A 36 -1.80 -6.00 -3.00
CA ALA A 36 -1.61 -7.27 -3.70
C ALA A 36 -0.84 -7.07 -5.01
N CYS A 37 -1.19 -6.02 -5.77
CA CYS A 37 -0.44 -5.64 -6.97
C CYS A 37 1.02 -5.27 -6.63
N LEU A 38 1.22 -4.50 -5.55
CA LEU A 38 2.54 -4.11 -5.08
C LEU A 38 3.38 -5.34 -4.71
N LYS A 39 2.80 -6.28 -3.95
CA LYS A 39 3.46 -7.53 -3.58
C LYS A 39 3.77 -8.40 -4.80
N LYS A 40 2.84 -8.53 -5.75
CA LYS A 40 3.07 -9.29 -6.99
C LYS A 40 4.22 -8.68 -7.80
N ALA A 41 4.22 -7.36 -8.00
CA ALA A 41 5.29 -6.66 -8.71
C ALA A 41 6.65 -6.80 -8.01
N GLN A 42 6.71 -6.59 -6.69
CA GLN A 42 7.94 -6.77 -5.91
C GLN A 42 8.44 -8.21 -5.93
N SER A 43 7.53 -9.20 -5.89
CA SER A 43 7.89 -10.62 -5.97
C SER A 43 8.42 -10.97 -7.36
N GLY A 44 7.77 -10.49 -8.42
CA GLY A 44 8.22 -10.61 -9.79
C GLY A 44 9.61 -10.01 -9.98
N PHE A 45 9.81 -8.78 -9.51
CA PHE A 45 11.11 -8.12 -9.52
C PHE A 45 12.16 -8.95 -8.78
N LYS A 46 11.92 -9.34 -7.53
CA LYS A 46 12.90 -10.13 -6.75
C LYS A 46 13.23 -11.48 -7.39
N LYS A 47 12.28 -12.10 -8.10
CA LYS A 47 12.52 -13.35 -8.83
C LYS A 47 13.37 -13.14 -10.08
N GLN A 48 13.14 -12.04 -10.79
CA GLN A 48 13.77 -11.75 -12.07
C GLN A 48 15.13 -11.06 -11.91
N PHE A 49 15.24 -10.11 -10.99
CA PHE A 49 16.42 -9.31 -10.68
C PHE A 49 17.02 -9.72 -9.33
N LYS A 50 17.33 -11.02 -9.20
CA LYS A 50 17.99 -11.56 -8.00
C LYS A 50 19.36 -10.90 -7.81
N GLY A 51 19.53 -10.20 -6.69
CA GLY A 51 20.80 -9.52 -6.36
C GLY A 51 20.81 -8.01 -6.65
N GLN A 52 19.73 -7.45 -7.19
CA GLN A 52 19.55 -6.01 -7.27
C GLN A 52 18.75 -5.47 -6.08
N GLU A 53 19.23 -4.37 -5.52
CA GLU A 53 18.55 -3.67 -4.43
C GLU A 53 17.39 -2.86 -5.00
N LEU A 54 16.17 -3.05 -4.48
CA LEU A 54 14.99 -2.32 -4.94
C LEU A 54 14.95 -0.96 -4.26
N GLU A 55 15.37 0.09 -4.96
CA GLU A 55 15.37 1.47 -4.45
C GLU A 55 14.06 2.20 -4.76
N SER A 56 13.51 1.97 -5.96
CA SER A 56 12.24 2.57 -6.41
C SER A 56 11.54 1.62 -7.37
N ILE A 57 10.21 1.49 -7.24
CA ILE A 57 9.38 0.66 -8.13
C ILE A 57 8.14 1.45 -8.55
N ASN A 58 7.98 1.64 -9.86
CA ASN A 58 6.77 2.17 -10.45
C ASN A 58 5.97 1.03 -11.05
N ILE A 59 4.68 0.94 -10.71
CA ILE A 59 3.83 -0.17 -11.11
C ILE A 59 2.67 0.37 -11.92
N TYR A 60 2.48 -0.18 -13.12
CA TYR A 60 1.39 0.12 -14.03
C TYR A 60 0.50 -1.10 -14.13
N ILE A 61 -0.68 -0.99 -13.55
CA ILE A 61 -1.66 -2.06 -13.57
C ILE A 61 -2.49 -1.89 -14.84
N LYS A 62 -2.44 -2.86 -15.74
CA LYS A 62 -3.21 -2.90 -16.98
C LYS A 62 -4.22 -4.04 -16.89
N PRO A 63 -5.36 -3.79 -16.21
CA PRO A 63 -6.32 -4.85 -15.93
C PRO A 63 -6.99 -5.40 -17.19
N GLU A 64 -7.06 -4.63 -18.29
CA GLU A 64 -7.52 -5.13 -19.59
C GLU A 64 -6.71 -6.31 -20.13
N GLU A 65 -5.41 -6.34 -19.87
CA GLU A 65 -4.53 -7.46 -20.26
C GLU A 65 -4.29 -8.44 -19.11
N SER A 66 -4.90 -8.22 -17.94
CA SER A 66 -4.58 -8.90 -16.68
C SER A 66 -3.07 -8.91 -16.38
N LYS A 67 -2.40 -7.77 -16.58
CA LYS A 67 -0.94 -7.64 -16.37
C LYS A 67 -0.59 -6.45 -15.50
N ILE A 68 0.48 -6.62 -14.75
CA ILE A 68 1.12 -5.61 -13.92
C ILE A 68 2.52 -5.39 -14.48
N TYR A 69 2.76 -4.22 -15.07
CA TYR A 69 4.09 -3.80 -15.52
C TYR A 69 4.78 -3.09 -14.38
N PHE A 70 6.06 -3.38 -14.16
CA PHE A 70 6.85 -2.71 -13.14
C PHE A 70 8.16 -2.21 -13.73
N VAL A 71 8.55 -1.02 -13.30
CA VAL A 71 9.82 -0.39 -13.64
C VAL A 71 10.53 -0.13 -12.31
N ALA A 72 11.59 -0.86 -12.06
CA ALA A 72 12.41 -0.73 -10.87
C ALA A 72 13.75 -0.06 -11.19
N ASN A 73 14.23 0.80 -10.30
CA ASN A 73 15.52 1.52 -10.42
C ASN A 73 15.75 2.19 -11.78
N THR A 74 14.70 2.53 -12.52
CA THR A 74 14.72 3.12 -13.87
C THR A 74 15.20 2.18 -14.99
N ASP A 75 16.02 1.17 -14.71
CA ASP A 75 16.59 0.25 -15.71
C ASP A 75 15.89 -1.12 -15.74
N CYS A 76 15.34 -1.56 -14.61
CA CYS A 76 14.81 -2.91 -14.45
C CYS A 76 13.32 -2.98 -14.74
N VAL A 77 13.00 -3.24 -16.00
CA VAL A 77 11.62 -3.40 -16.47
C VAL A 77 11.19 -4.86 -16.43
N GLY A 78 9.95 -5.10 -16.04
CA GLY A 78 9.34 -6.43 -16.08
C GLY A 78 7.83 -6.37 -16.05
N SER A 79 7.22 -7.55 -16.18
CA SER A 79 5.77 -7.70 -16.11
C SER A 79 5.42 -8.97 -15.34
N VAL A 80 4.39 -8.90 -14.51
CA VAL A 80 3.77 -10.06 -13.88
C VAL A 80 2.30 -10.12 -14.25
N ASP A 81 1.74 -11.32 -14.17
CA ASP A 81 0.31 -11.57 -14.29
C ASP A 81 -0.45 -11.00 -13.08
N LEU A 82 -1.54 -10.27 -13.34
CA LEU A 82 -2.38 -9.57 -12.35
C LEU A 82 -3.07 -10.52 -11.39
#